data_AF-A0A7X9IEZ0-F1
#
_entry.id   AF-A0A7X9IEZ0-F1
#
_cell.length_a   1.000
_cell.length_b   1.000
_cell.length_c   1.000
_cell.angle_alpha   90.00
_cell.angle_beta   90.00
_cell.angle_gamma   90.00
#
_symmetry.space_group_name_H-M   'P 1'
#
loop_
_entity.id
_entity.type
_entity.pdbx_description
1 polymer ?
#
loop_
_entity_poly.entity_id
_entity_poly.type
_entity_poly.pdbx_seq_one_letter_code
_entity_poly.pdbx_strand_id
1 'polypeptide(L)'
;MDYSFIGIDSYDNRPHIPLRVAVIQSSYAWSFSYTEDYILVDYQVINLDTIPIDGMTVGVVVSASIHHETTPDAEWFGDLRGFRPAVKAPSGSCREDDSITIAWAADNDGNPGSDGQWLYASPRDVYGLCVLETPCGGTTVNFNWWIGAYDPVLDFGPRLKCNNRDFGHGLGYPRGDRNKYYIMTQPEIDYDQMFTAIPHVNTGFMPPPKPDYAEAISEGYSAWFLVSTPPCTAMPGDTLRFTIAHVMGAGFHVNPLDFQQYFDPYAPYTYYNLLNFDDLEQNARDAYWVFDNPGWDTDGDDNAGRYVWDCLCGGERICFPEGETPPDSLTGCCHKEYFTGDGVPDFRTAAPPSPPIVHTTAEFGKVTLRWNGKESESSVDFLTGGNNFEGYKVYIGEEDRLTDFVLLCTYDRDDYKVYQYNSTLELWEGIATAAPTDSLKSLYGTDFDPSQYNQPSNPFCTSDGKYLYFAPQGWNESNLTNRLKIHKVYPEASPDDAADVTEEGYQRYYEYEYVVDNLQPSKPYYFAVTTVSPG
;
A
#
# COMPACT_ATOMS: atom_id res chain seq x y z
N MET A 1 -39.51 7.85 -5.02
CA MET A 1 -38.48 8.89 -4.83
C MET A 1 -39.13 10.07 -4.16
N ASP A 2 -38.49 10.60 -3.12
CA ASP A 2 -38.93 11.83 -2.46
C ASP A 2 -38.29 13.03 -3.16
N TYR A 3 -39.11 13.80 -3.87
CA TYR A 3 -38.65 14.95 -4.66
C TYR A 3 -38.18 16.12 -3.77
N SER A 4 -38.39 16.06 -2.45
CA SER A 4 -37.93 17.10 -1.50
C SER A 4 -36.41 17.18 -1.37
N PHE A 5 -35.67 16.15 -1.78
CA PHE A 5 -34.21 16.10 -1.71
C PHE A 5 -33.51 16.47 -3.03
N ILE A 6 -34.27 16.85 -4.06
CA ILE A 6 -33.68 17.23 -5.34
C ILE A 6 -33.27 18.70 -5.30
N GLY A 7 -31.95 18.93 -5.21
CA GLY A 7 -31.36 20.26 -5.34
C GLY A 7 -31.56 20.87 -6.73
N ILE A 8 -31.43 22.19 -6.81
CA ILE A 8 -31.39 22.94 -8.07
C ILE A 8 -29.94 23.20 -8.41
N ASP A 9 -29.53 22.86 -9.63
CA ASP A 9 -28.28 23.35 -10.20
C ASP A 9 -28.48 24.82 -10.58
N SER A 10 -27.81 25.71 -9.86
CA SER A 10 -27.89 27.16 -10.06
C SER A 10 -27.26 27.63 -11.37
N TYR A 11 -26.38 26.84 -11.98
CA TYR A 11 -25.74 27.16 -13.26
C TYR A 11 -26.57 26.66 -14.45
N ASP A 12 -27.08 25.44 -14.38
CA ASP A 12 -27.98 24.89 -15.41
C ASP A 12 -29.42 25.45 -15.28
N ASN A 13 -29.73 26.14 -14.18
CA ASN A 13 -31.05 26.66 -13.82
C ASN A 13 -32.16 25.61 -13.93
N ARG A 14 -31.89 24.40 -13.42
CA ARG A 14 -32.83 23.27 -13.42
C ARG A 14 -32.62 22.36 -12.21
N PRO A 15 -33.64 21.61 -11.77
CA PRO A 15 -33.46 20.54 -10.80
C PRO A 15 -32.50 19.46 -11.32
N HIS A 16 -31.69 18.89 -10.45
CA HIS A 16 -30.92 17.68 -10.78
C HIS A 16 -31.86 16.55 -11.22
N ILE A 17 -31.37 15.66 -12.09
CA ILE A 17 -32.11 14.48 -12.54
C ILE A 17 -31.57 13.27 -11.77
N PRO A 18 -32.34 12.68 -10.85
CA PRO A 18 -31.88 11.51 -10.12
C PRO A 18 -31.69 10.30 -11.06
N LEU A 19 -30.52 9.66 -10.98
CA LEU A 19 -30.17 8.49 -11.82
C LEU A 19 -30.71 7.16 -11.29
N ARG A 20 -31.43 7.17 -10.15
CA ARG A 20 -31.96 5.96 -9.49
C ARG A 20 -30.90 4.89 -9.24
N VAL A 21 -29.75 5.32 -8.75
CA VAL A 21 -28.67 4.43 -8.33
C VAL A 21 -28.69 4.22 -6.82
N ALA A 22 -28.26 3.05 -6.36
CA ALA A 22 -27.74 2.88 -5.01
C ALA A 22 -26.21 2.84 -5.06
N VAL A 23 -25.58 3.42 -4.04
CA VAL A 23 -24.13 3.35 -3.86
C VAL A 23 -23.86 2.70 -2.51
N ILE A 24 -23.09 1.62 -2.52
CA ILE A 24 -22.54 1.01 -1.32
C ILE A 24 -21.06 1.32 -1.31
N GLN A 25 -20.56 1.87 -0.19
CA GLN A 25 -19.16 2.17 0.01
C GLN A 25 -18.59 1.26 1.10
N SER A 26 -17.49 0.60 0.81
CA SER A 26 -16.68 -0.15 1.78
C SER A 26 -15.28 0.45 1.84
N SER A 27 -14.75 0.67 3.04
CA SER A 27 -13.39 1.18 3.25
C SER A 27 -12.54 0.15 3.98
N TYR A 28 -11.31 -0.03 3.52
CA TYR A 28 -10.37 -1.01 4.05
C TYR A 28 -9.08 -0.31 4.48
N ALA A 29 -8.60 -0.69 5.65
CA ALA A 29 -7.32 -0.30 6.20
C ALA A 29 -6.77 -1.47 7.00
N TRP A 30 -5.46 -1.61 7.01
CA TRP A 30 -4.77 -2.68 7.72
C TRP A 30 -3.73 -2.08 8.67
N SER A 31 -3.23 -2.89 9.59
CA SER A 31 -2.31 -2.46 10.64
C SER A 31 -0.94 -3.12 10.53
N PHE A 32 -0.64 -3.77 9.40
CA PHE A 32 0.68 -4.34 9.13
C PHE A 32 1.62 -3.23 8.70
N SER A 33 2.92 -3.36 9.00
CA SER A 33 3.87 -2.29 8.68
C SER A 33 3.99 -2.04 7.18
N TYR A 34 3.90 -3.08 6.34
CA TYR A 34 3.92 -2.91 4.88
C TYR A 34 2.58 -2.35 4.31
N THR A 35 1.59 -2.08 5.14
CA THR A 35 0.29 -1.46 4.77
C THR A 35 0.11 -0.08 5.39
N GLU A 36 1.21 0.60 5.74
CA GLU A 36 1.20 1.74 6.65
C GLU A 36 0.55 3.02 6.10
N ASP A 37 0.55 3.23 4.78
CA ASP A 37 0.28 4.54 4.18
C ASP A 37 -0.78 4.55 3.06
N TYR A 38 -1.74 3.63 3.12
CA TYR A 38 -2.89 3.69 2.21
C TYR A 38 -4.20 3.17 2.81
N ILE A 39 -5.30 3.66 2.24
CA ILE A 39 -6.64 3.11 2.45
C ILE A 39 -7.27 2.77 1.10
N LEU A 40 -8.02 1.67 1.05
CA LEU A 40 -8.82 1.34 -0.12
C LEU A 40 -10.27 1.71 0.11
N VAL A 41 -10.94 2.19 -0.94
CA VAL A 41 -12.37 2.45 -0.94
C VAL A 41 -13.00 1.79 -2.17
N ASP A 42 -13.87 0.81 -1.94
CA ASP A 42 -14.68 0.13 -2.95
C ASP A 42 -16.06 0.78 -3.01
N TYR A 43 -16.46 1.25 -4.18
CA TYR A 43 -17.80 1.74 -4.46
C TYR A 43 -18.52 0.75 -5.38
N GLN A 44 -19.66 0.25 -4.91
CA GLN A 44 -20.59 -0.51 -5.73
C GLN A 44 -21.76 0.38 -6.14
N VAL A 45 -21.83 0.70 -7.44
CA VAL A 45 -22.89 1.50 -8.05
C VAL A 45 -23.91 0.55 -8.68
N ILE A 46 -25.11 0.55 -8.13
CA ILE A 46 -26.19 -0.36 -8.51
C ILE A 46 -27.25 0.41 -9.29
N ASN A 47 -27.54 0.00 -10.52
CA ASN A 47 -28.65 0.57 -11.29
C ASN A 47 -29.99 -0.01 -10.79
N LEU A 48 -30.78 0.80 -10.07
CA LEU A 48 -32.11 0.40 -9.55
C LEU A 48 -33.26 0.78 -10.49
N ASP A 49 -32.97 1.27 -11.69
CA ASP A 49 -34.00 1.54 -12.69
C ASP A 49 -34.32 0.28 -13.51
N THR A 50 -35.35 0.40 -14.35
CA THR A 50 -35.80 -0.62 -15.31
C THR A 50 -35.23 -0.41 -16.70
N ILE A 51 -34.44 0.65 -16.89
CA ILE A 51 -33.78 1.01 -18.14
C ILE A 51 -32.26 1.10 -17.94
N PRO A 52 -31.44 0.84 -18.99
CA PRO A 52 -30.01 1.05 -18.92
C PRO A 52 -29.66 2.52 -18.67
N ILE A 53 -28.55 2.75 -17.95
CA ILE A 53 -27.90 4.06 -17.86
C ILE A 53 -26.78 4.06 -18.89
N ASP A 54 -27.01 4.73 -20.02
CA ASP A 54 -25.99 4.91 -21.05
C ASP A 54 -25.07 6.08 -20.72
N GLY A 55 -23.76 5.83 -20.81
CA GLY A 55 -22.74 6.86 -20.56
C GLY A 55 -22.44 7.09 -19.08
N MET A 56 -22.67 6.10 -18.22
CA MET A 56 -22.29 6.19 -16.81
C MET A 56 -20.77 6.38 -16.68
N THR A 57 -20.37 7.39 -15.92
CA THR A 57 -18.97 7.66 -15.54
C THR A 57 -18.94 7.96 -14.05
N VAL A 58 -17.83 7.62 -13.40
CA VAL A 58 -17.56 7.95 -12.00
C VAL A 58 -16.26 8.75 -11.95
N GLY A 59 -16.18 9.70 -11.04
CA GLY A 59 -14.95 10.46 -10.82
C GLY A 59 -14.83 10.97 -9.40
N VAL A 60 -13.58 11.15 -8.97
CA VAL A 60 -13.20 11.67 -7.66
C VAL A 60 -12.56 13.02 -7.88
N VAL A 61 -13.18 14.06 -7.32
CA VAL A 61 -12.60 15.41 -7.28
C VAL A 61 -11.91 15.61 -5.95
N VAL A 62 -10.66 16.04 -5.99
CA VAL A 62 -9.84 16.29 -4.80
C VAL A 62 -9.43 17.76 -4.76
N SER A 63 -9.64 18.36 -3.59
CA SER A 63 -9.14 19.68 -3.21
C SER A 63 -8.03 19.47 -2.20
N ALA A 64 -6.82 19.20 -2.67
CA ALA A 64 -5.67 19.07 -1.78
C ALA A 64 -5.16 20.46 -1.42
N SER A 65 -5.11 20.74 -0.10
CA SER A 65 -4.49 21.92 0.51
C SER A 65 -3.42 21.40 1.47
N ILE A 66 -2.16 21.45 1.06
CA ILE A 66 -1.08 20.74 1.74
C ILE A 66 -0.28 21.75 2.55
N HIS A 67 -0.45 21.68 3.85
CA HIS A 67 0.17 22.59 4.80
C HIS A 67 0.15 21.94 6.18
N HIS A 68 0.92 22.49 7.11
CA HIS A 68 0.82 22.08 8.50
C HIS A 68 -0.29 22.84 9.22
N GLU A 69 -0.99 22.19 10.15
CA GLU A 69 -2.16 22.74 10.85
C GLU A 69 -1.89 24.05 11.62
N THR A 70 -0.63 24.31 11.97
CA THR A 70 -0.21 25.54 12.67
C THR A 70 0.09 26.70 11.71
N THR A 71 0.09 26.45 10.40
CA THR A 71 0.30 27.44 9.33
C THR A 71 -0.89 27.44 8.34
N PRO A 72 -2.13 27.66 8.81
CA PRO A 72 -3.32 27.59 7.95
C PRO A 72 -3.35 28.66 6.86
N ASP A 73 -2.63 29.77 7.04
CA ASP A 73 -2.53 30.82 6.02
C ASP A 73 -1.75 30.36 4.77
N ALA A 74 -1.03 29.23 4.83
CA ALA A 74 -0.32 28.62 3.71
C ALA A 74 -1.22 27.80 2.77
N GLU A 75 -2.50 27.56 3.12
CA GLU A 75 -3.47 26.72 2.38
C GLU A 75 -3.72 27.12 0.91
N TRP A 76 -3.32 28.32 0.49
CA TRP A 76 -3.76 28.92 -0.77
C TRP A 76 -2.69 28.93 -1.88
N PHE A 77 -1.41 28.73 -1.52
CA PHE A 77 -0.26 28.85 -2.42
C PHE A 77 0.75 27.76 -2.11
N GLY A 78 1.56 27.40 -3.10
CA GLY A 78 2.59 26.36 -2.91
C GLY A 78 2.11 24.94 -3.17
N ASP A 79 0.83 24.70 -3.44
CA ASP A 79 0.38 23.34 -3.81
C ASP A 79 0.63 23.03 -5.29
N LEU A 80 1.18 21.85 -5.56
CA LEU A 80 1.37 21.27 -6.89
C LEU A 80 0.55 20.00 -7.05
N ARG A 81 0.15 19.72 -8.29
CA ARG A 81 -0.50 18.47 -8.67
C ARG A 81 0.02 17.92 -9.97
N GLY A 82 -0.12 16.62 -10.13
CA GLY A 82 0.27 15.96 -11.37
C GLY A 82 -0.25 14.55 -11.49
N PHE A 83 0.25 13.87 -12.50
CA PHE A 83 -0.17 12.52 -12.84
C PHE A 83 1.02 11.66 -13.24
N ARG A 84 1.12 10.51 -12.59
CA ARG A 84 2.06 9.45 -12.97
C ARG A 84 1.29 8.36 -13.70
N PRO A 85 1.63 8.06 -14.97
CA PRO A 85 0.91 7.07 -15.75
C PRO A 85 1.28 5.62 -15.39
N ALA A 86 2.34 5.43 -14.61
CA ALA A 86 2.86 4.14 -14.20
C ALA A 86 3.69 4.26 -12.90
N VAL A 87 3.77 3.16 -12.16
CA VAL A 87 4.67 2.95 -11.02
C VAL A 87 5.94 2.28 -11.55
N LYS A 88 7.12 2.82 -11.22
CA LYS A 88 8.38 2.27 -11.75
C LYS A 88 8.67 0.91 -11.13
N ALA A 89 9.19 0.01 -11.96
CA ALA A 89 9.73 -1.25 -11.46
C ALA A 89 10.88 -0.99 -10.46
N PRO A 90 11.00 -1.78 -9.38
CA PRO A 90 12.15 -1.68 -8.49
C PRO A 90 13.46 -1.83 -9.25
N SER A 91 14.44 -0.98 -8.91
CA SER A 91 15.72 -0.94 -9.63
C SER A 91 16.43 -2.29 -9.55
N GLY A 92 16.84 -2.81 -10.71
CA GLY A 92 17.49 -4.13 -10.82
C GLY A 92 16.54 -5.33 -10.73
N SER A 93 15.22 -5.13 -10.70
CA SER A 93 14.24 -6.20 -10.87
C SER A 93 14.10 -6.61 -12.34
N CYS A 94 13.50 -7.78 -12.59
CA CYS A 94 13.14 -8.23 -13.93
C CYS A 94 11.78 -7.68 -14.41
N ARG A 95 11.10 -6.90 -13.56
CA ARG A 95 9.74 -6.45 -13.79
C ARG A 95 9.71 -5.27 -14.75
N GLU A 96 8.60 -5.14 -15.46
CA GLU A 96 8.24 -3.92 -16.18
C GLU A 96 7.58 -2.93 -15.21
N ASP A 97 7.47 -1.65 -15.60
CA ASP A 97 6.69 -0.67 -14.84
C ASP A 97 5.23 -1.12 -14.73
N ASP A 98 4.60 -0.95 -13.56
CA ASP A 98 3.19 -1.30 -13.41
C ASP A 98 2.31 -0.22 -14.04
N SER A 99 1.22 -0.63 -14.67
CA SER A 99 0.20 0.28 -15.21
C SER A 99 -0.68 0.95 -14.13
N ILE A 100 -0.19 1.02 -12.89
CA ILE A 100 -0.85 1.71 -11.78
C ILE A 100 -0.69 3.21 -12.02
N THR A 101 -1.82 3.91 -12.12
CA THR A 101 -1.84 5.36 -12.32
C THR A 101 -2.00 6.08 -10.99
N ILE A 102 -1.28 7.19 -10.82
CA ILE A 102 -1.31 7.99 -9.59
C ILE A 102 -1.54 9.45 -9.94
N ALA A 103 -2.70 9.98 -9.57
CA ALA A 103 -2.89 11.42 -9.49
C ALA A 103 -2.33 11.91 -8.15
N TRP A 104 -1.39 12.83 -8.15
CA TRP A 104 -0.67 13.23 -6.94
C TRP A 104 -0.84 14.72 -6.62
N ALA A 105 -0.67 15.06 -5.35
CA ALA A 105 -0.57 16.42 -4.86
C ALA A 105 0.48 16.53 -3.76
N ALA A 106 1.26 17.61 -3.77
CA ALA A 106 2.27 17.92 -2.76
C ALA A 106 2.40 19.43 -2.59
N ASP A 107 2.99 19.87 -1.48
CA ASP A 107 3.57 21.21 -1.38
C ASP A 107 4.76 21.33 -2.36
N ASN A 108 5.08 22.53 -2.81
CA ASN A 108 6.05 22.81 -3.86
C ASN A 108 7.49 22.81 -3.35
N ASP A 109 7.75 23.08 -2.07
CA ASP A 109 9.10 23.18 -1.52
C ASP A 109 9.27 22.59 -0.11
N GLY A 110 8.20 22.10 0.51
CA GLY A 110 8.16 21.58 1.86
C GLY A 110 8.23 22.67 2.94
N ASN A 111 8.02 23.94 2.59
CA ASN A 111 8.07 25.11 3.45
C ASN A 111 9.28 25.11 4.42
N PRO A 112 10.53 25.20 3.92
CA PRO A 112 11.71 25.25 4.76
C PRO A 112 11.78 26.55 5.58
N GLY A 113 12.46 26.49 6.73
CA GLY A 113 12.75 27.66 7.55
C GLY A 113 13.67 28.66 6.86
N SER A 114 13.71 29.89 7.38
CA SER A 114 14.56 30.97 6.82
C SER A 114 16.07 30.68 6.85
N ASP A 115 16.49 29.70 7.65
CA ASP A 115 17.85 29.18 7.73
C ASP A 115 18.12 28.04 6.73
N GLY A 116 17.15 27.71 5.88
CA GLY A 116 17.25 26.65 4.87
C GLY A 116 17.20 25.24 5.47
N GLN A 117 16.55 25.07 6.62
CA GLN A 117 16.36 23.77 7.27
C GLN A 117 14.88 23.39 7.30
N TRP A 118 14.59 22.10 7.36
CA TRP A 118 13.24 21.62 7.61
C TRP A 118 12.76 22.04 8.99
N LEU A 119 11.51 22.49 9.06
CA LEU A 119 10.81 22.74 10.32
C LEU A 119 10.03 21.49 10.72
N TYR A 120 9.66 21.37 11.99
CA TYR A 120 8.70 20.36 12.44
C TYR A 120 7.39 20.42 11.64
N ALA A 121 7.00 21.63 11.22
CA ALA A 121 5.79 21.90 10.46
C ALA A 121 5.97 21.81 8.93
N SER A 122 7.08 21.28 8.42
CA SER A 122 7.32 21.20 6.98
C SER A 122 6.52 20.05 6.33
N PRO A 123 5.61 20.33 5.36
CA PRO A 123 4.88 19.30 4.63
C PRO A 123 5.78 18.65 3.55
N ARG A 124 6.59 17.68 3.95
CA ARG A 124 7.64 17.10 3.08
C ARG A 124 7.19 15.91 2.23
N ASP A 125 5.95 15.48 2.43
CA ASP A 125 5.41 14.23 1.93
C ASP A 125 4.41 14.48 0.80
N VAL A 126 4.01 13.43 0.10
CA VAL A 126 3.14 13.50 -1.09
C VAL A 126 1.88 12.66 -0.89
N TYR A 127 0.76 13.18 -1.38
CA TYR A 127 -0.50 12.46 -1.47
C TYR A 127 -0.71 11.92 -2.89
N GLY A 128 -1.27 10.72 -2.99
CA GLY A 128 -1.66 10.07 -4.24
C GLY A 128 -3.09 9.51 -4.20
N LEU A 129 -3.73 9.50 -5.36
CA LEU A 129 -4.99 8.82 -5.63
C LEU A 129 -4.78 7.85 -6.79
N CYS A 130 -4.99 6.57 -6.53
CA CYS A 130 -4.92 5.51 -7.53
C CYS A 130 -6.31 4.97 -7.83
N VAL A 131 -6.59 4.69 -9.11
CA VAL A 131 -7.79 3.93 -9.51
C VAL A 131 -7.36 2.49 -9.76
N LEU A 132 -7.85 1.59 -8.92
CA LEU A 132 -7.53 0.16 -8.97
C LEU A 132 -8.51 -0.60 -9.86
N GLU A 133 -9.76 -0.14 -9.92
CA GLU A 133 -10.81 -0.72 -10.75
C GLU A 133 -11.78 0.35 -11.26
N THR A 134 -12.18 0.23 -12.53
CA THR A 134 -13.22 1.10 -13.11
C THR A 134 -14.54 0.34 -13.31
N PRO A 135 -15.70 1.03 -13.32
CA PRO A 135 -17.02 0.42 -13.53
C PRO A 135 -17.16 -0.41 -14.80
N CYS A 136 -16.27 -0.19 -15.77
CA CYS A 136 -16.34 -0.74 -17.11
C CYS A 136 -15.26 -1.82 -17.35
N GLY A 137 -14.51 -2.19 -16.31
CA GLY A 137 -13.34 -3.06 -16.39
C GLY A 137 -12.06 -2.30 -16.82
N GLY A 138 -10.92 -2.79 -16.34
CA GLY A 138 -9.61 -2.17 -16.56
C GLY A 138 -9.36 -0.91 -15.72
N THR A 139 -8.24 -0.23 -15.99
CA THR A 139 -7.68 0.87 -15.17
C THR A 139 -7.54 2.20 -15.93
N THR A 140 -8.14 2.31 -17.13
CA THR A 140 -8.05 3.55 -17.92
C THR A 140 -8.79 4.68 -17.23
N VAL A 141 -8.15 5.84 -17.09
CA VAL A 141 -8.71 7.03 -16.47
C VAL A 141 -8.46 8.28 -17.31
N ASN A 142 -9.24 9.32 -17.02
CA ASN A 142 -8.95 10.71 -17.40
C ASN A 142 -8.45 11.44 -16.15
N PHE A 143 -7.49 12.32 -16.32
CA PHE A 143 -6.94 13.17 -15.26
C PHE A 143 -7.03 14.62 -15.71
N ASN A 144 -7.68 15.44 -14.90
CA ASN A 144 -7.75 16.87 -15.12
C ASN A 144 -7.43 17.64 -13.85
N TRP A 145 -6.86 18.83 -13.98
CA TRP A 145 -6.79 19.78 -12.88
C TRP A 145 -7.17 21.19 -13.32
N TRP A 146 -7.61 22.01 -12.36
CA TRP A 146 -8.00 23.39 -12.63
C TRP A 146 -7.93 24.29 -11.41
N ILE A 147 -7.75 25.58 -11.66
CA ILE A 147 -7.93 26.66 -10.70
C ILE A 147 -9.28 27.29 -10.97
N GLY A 148 -10.14 27.30 -9.96
CA GLY A 148 -11.42 28.02 -9.99
C GLY A 148 -11.23 29.44 -9.48
N ALA A 149 -10.86 30.35 -10.39
CA ALA A 149 -10.72 31.76 -10.05
C ALA A 149 -12.07 32.50 -10.13
N TYR A 150 -12.19 33.61 -9.38
CA TYR A 150 -13.33 34.51 -9.52
C TYR A 150 -13.28 35.34 -10.81
N ASP A 151 -12.08 35.70 -11.28
CA ASP A 151 -11.90 36.37 -12.57
C ASP A 151 -11.86 35.31 -13.69
N PRO A 152 -12.77 35.36 -14.69
CA PRO A 152 -12.78 34.47 -15.84
C PRO A 152 -11.43 34.34 -16.58
N VAL A 153 -10.62 35.40 -16.57
CA VAL A 153 -9.33 35.42 -17.28
C VAL A 153 -8.27 34.59 -16.53
N LEU A 154 -8.48 34.36 -15.24
CA LEU A 154 -7.60 33.58 -14.36
C LEU A 154 -8.14 32.15 -14.12
N ASP A 155 -9.36 31.85 -14.57
CA ASP A 155 -9.99 30.54 -14.44
C ASP A 155 -9.42 29.57 -15.48
N PHE A 156 -8.44 28.77 -15.05
CA PHE A 156 -7.57 28.00 -15.93
C PHE A 156 -7.53 26.52 -15.54
N GLY A 157 -7.52 25.67 -16.55
CA GLY A 157 -7.08 24.28 -16.48
C GLY A 157 -6.50 23.92 -17.84
N PRO A 158 -5.49 23.04 -17.91
CA PRO A 158 -5.00 22.56 -19.20
C PRO A 158 -6.14 21.94 -20.02
N ARG A 159 -6.14 22.12 -21.33
CA ARG A 159 -7.11 21.48 -22.23
C ARG A 159 -6.46 21.12 -23.54
N LEU A 160 -6.74 19.94 -24.07
CA LEU A 160 -6.44 19.63 -25.45
C LEU A 160 -7.32 20.47 -26.37
N LYS A 161 -6.78 20.89 -27.51
CA LYS A 161 -7.52 21.66 -28.53
C LYS A 161 -8.79 20.94 -29.00
N CYS A 162 -8.78 19.60 -29.06
CA CYS A 162 -9.94 18.79 -29.43
C CYS A 162 -11.02 18.74 -28.33
N ASN A 163 -10.64 18.93 -27.07
CA ASN A 163 -11.53 18.90 -25.92
C ASN A 163 -11.91 20.33 -25.45
N ASN A 164 -11.47 21.36 -26.17
CA ASN A 164 -11.66 22.76 -25.78
C ASN A 164 -13.15 23.11 -25.66
N ARG A 165 -13.56 23.47 -24.44
CA ARG A 165 -14.93 23.85 -24.09
C ARG A 165 -14.90 24.99 -23.08
N ASP A 166 -15.73 26.01 -23.32
CA ASP A 166 -16.00 27.04 -22.32
C ASP A 166 -16.99 26.51 -21.28
N PHE A 167 -16.59 26.53 -20.00
CA PHE A 167 -17.44 26.12 -18.88
C PHE A 167 -18.37 27.22 -18.35
N GLY A 168 -18.57 28.28 -19.14
CA GLY A 168 -19.42 29.43 -18.80
C GLY A 168 -18.71 30.48 -17.94
N HIS A 169 -17.41 30.32 -17.74
CA HIS A 169 -16.56 31.21 -16.94
C HIS A 169 -15.07 31.15 -17.31
N GLY A 170 -14.66 30.20 -18.14
CA GLY A 170 -13.25 29.94 -18.38
C GLY A 170 -13.01 28.48 -18.72
N LEU A 171 -11.73 28.09 -18.70
CA LEU A 171 -11.29 26.72 -18.98
C LEU A 171 -11.10 25.89 -17.70
N GLY A 172 -11.10 26.55 -16.55
CA GLY A 172 -10.89 25.93 -15.25
C GLY A 172 -12.13 25.22 -14.72
N TYR A 173 -12.86 25.88 -13.81
CA TYR A 173 -13.91 25.22 -13.02
C TYR A 173 -15.14 24.79 -13.85
N PRO A 174 -15.47 23.48 -13.92
CA PRO A 174 -16.62 22.99 -14.68
C PRO A 174 -17.95 23.31 -13.97
N ARG A 175 -18.62 24.38 -14.39
CA ARG A 175 -19.89 24.84 -13.78
C ARG A 175 -21.10 24.06 -14.30
N GLY A 176 -21.89 23.53 -13.37
CA GLY A 176 -23.13 22.81 -13.65
C GLY A 176 -22.93 21.38 -14.15
N ASP A 177 -24.02 20.60 -14.11
CA ASP A 177 -24.02 19.16 -14.41
C ASP A 177 -23.45 18.83 -15.79
N ARG A 178 -23.81 19.63 -16.81
CA ARG A 178 -23.38 19.38 -18.20
C ARG A 178 -21.87 19.49 -18.39
N ASN A 179 -21.23 20.43 -17.71
CA ASN A 179 -19.80 20.65 -17.84
C ASN A 179 -19.01 19.66 -16.98
N LYS A 180 -19.53 19.30 -15.79
CA LYS A 180 -18.98 18.22 -14.97
C LYS A 180 -19.03 16.87 -15.69
N TYR A 181 -20.16 16.55 -16.31
CA TYR A 181 -20.26 15.33 -17.12
C TYR A 181 -19.33 15.36 -18.35
N TYR A 182 -19.23 16.51 -19.02
CA TYR A 182 -18.33 16.65 -20.17
C TYR A 182 -16.88 16.36 -19.77
N ILE A 183 -16.35 17.02 -18.74
CA ILE A 183 -14.94 16.85 -18.35
C ILE A 183 -14.64 15.41 -17.91
N MET A 184 -15.56 14.76 -17.19
CA MET A 184 -15.38 13.35 -16.79
C MET A 184 -15.32 12.37 -17.97
N THR A 185 -15.90 12.73 -19.12
CA THR A 185 -16.07 11.81 -20.26
C THR A 185 -15.09 12.07 -21.41
N GLN A 186 -14.29 13.14 -21.36
CA GLN A 186 -13.31 13.43 -22.41
C GLN A 186 -11.97 12.74 -22.09
N PRO A 187 -11.42 11.94 -23.02
CA PRO A 187 -10.07 11.41 -22.90
C PRO A 187 -9.03 12.54 -22.83
N GLU A 188 -8.43 12.72 -21.66
CA GLU A 188 -7.41 13.74 -21.39
C GLU A 188 -6.62 13.37 -20.14
N ILE A 189 -5.30 13.54 -20.19
CA ILE A 189 -4.40 13.51 -19.04
C ILE A 189 -3.69 14.85 -19.05
N ASP A 190 -4.09 15.75 -18.16
CA ASP A 190 -3.45 17.05 -17.99
C ASP A 190 -1.99 16.87 -17.56
N TYR A 191 -1.09 17.72 -18.06
CA TYR A 191 0.30 17.77 -17.62
C TYR A 191 0.41 18.27 -16.17
N ASP A 192 1.47 17.92 -15.45
CA ASP A 192 1.65 18.38 -14.06
C ASP A 192 1.67 19.91 -13.95
N GLN A 193 1.06 20.45 -12.90
CA GLN A 193 0.82 21.87 -12.69
C GLN A 193 2.09 22.73 -12.85
N MET A 194 3.25 22.23 -12.41
CA MET A 194 4.52 22.94 -12.54
C MET A 194 4.97 23.21 -13.99
N PHE A 195 4.45 22.46 -14.97
CA PHE A 195 4.75 22.63 -16.40
C PHE A 195 3.83 23.65 -17.09
N THR A 196 3.04 24.41 -16.34
CA THR A 196 2.07 25.38 -16.90
C THR A 196 2.72 26.47 -17.74
N ALA A 197 3.85 27.05 -17.33
CA ALA A 197 4.50 28.11 -18.11
C ALA A 197 5.16 27.63 -19.41
N ILE A 198 5.33 26.32 -19.62
CA ILE A 198 5.94 25.78 -20.83
C ILE A 198 4.94 25.80 -22.00
N PRO A 199 5.33 26.30 -23.18
CA PRO A 199 4.52 26.17 -24.39
C PRO A 199 4.42 24.70 -24.86
N HIS A 200 3.28 24.06 -24.61
CA HIS A 200 2.92 22.69 -25.00
C HIS A 200 2.62 22.52 -26.51
N VAL A 201 3.44 23.13 -27.38
CA VAL A 201 3.12 23.36 -28.80
C VAL A 201 2.93 22.08 -29.63
N ASN A 202 3.55 20.97 -29.24
CA ASN A 202 3.54 19.70 -29.97
C ASN A 202 2.66 18.61 -29.34
N THR A 203 2.05 18.88 -28.18
CA THR A 203 1.25 17.90 -27.43
C THR A 203 -0.26 18.09 -27.64
N GLY A 204 -0.66 19.11 -28.40
CA GLY A 204 -2.07 19.37 -28.73
C GLY A 204 -2.82 20.20 -27.69
N PHE A 205 -2.18 20.56 -26.57
CA PHE A 205 -2.76 21.44 -25.56
C PHE A 205 -2.96 22.87 -26.08
N MET A 206 -3.92 23.56 -25.47
CA MET A 206 -4.11 24.99 -25.59
C MET A 206 -2.88 25.74 -25.04
N PRO A 207 -2.58 26.96 -25.54
CA PRO A 207 -1.51 27.77 -25.00
C PRO A 207 -1.69 28.05 -23.50
N PRO A 208 -0.59 28.27 -22.76
CA PRO A 208 -0.66 28.67 -21.35
C PRO A 208 -1.39 30.01 -21.17
N PRO A 209 -1.81 30.35 -19.94
CA PRO A 209 -2.38 31.66 -19.67
C PRO A 209 -1.31 32.77 -19.79
N LYS A 210 -1.64 34.01 -19.41
CA LYS A 210 -0.66 35.12 -19.47
C LYS A 210 0.62 34.75 -18.69
N PRO A 211 1.81 35.12 -19.19
CA PRO A 211 3.10 34.68 -18.63
C PRO A 211 3.21 34.79 -17.11
N ASP A 212 3.00 35.98 -16.53
CA ASP A 212 3.08 36.20 -15.08
C ASP A 212 2.14 35.28 -14.27
N TYR A 213 0.98 34.91 -14.85
CA TYR A 213 0.05 33.99 -14.20
C TYR A 213 0.44 32.54 -14.41
N ALA A 214 0.97 32.19 -15.59
CA ALA A 214 1.48 30.85 -15.85
C ALA A 214 2.68 30.52 -14.93
N GLU A 215 3.57 31.49 -14.69
CA GLU A 215 4.68 31.40 -13.72
C GLU A 215 4.15 31.14 -12.30
N ALA A 216 3.17 31.93 -11.84
CA ALA A 216 2.58 31.76 -10.51
C ALA A 216 1.88 30.39 -10.32
N ILE A 217 1.20 29.89 -11.35
CA ILE A 217 0.60 28.55 -11.31
C ILE A 217 1.68 27.47 -11.23
N SER A 218 2.75 27.64 -12.01
CA SER A 218 3.89 26.73 -12.06
C SER A 218 4.61 26.65 -10.70
N GLU A 219 4.68 27.76 -9.96
CA GLU A 219 5.29 27.79 -8.61
C GLU A 219 4.44 27.09 -7.55
N GLY A 220 3.12 27.02 -7.72
CA GLY A 220 2.20 26.36 -6.78
C GLY A 220 0.98 27.23 -6.47
N TYR A 221 -0.21 26.65 -6.59
CA TYR A 221 -1.47 27.37 -6.49
C TYR A 221 -2.60 26.45 -6.06
N SER A 222 -3.51 26.94 -5.21
CA SER A 222 -4.69 26.19 -4.81
C SER A 222 -5.58 25.89 -6.02
N ALA A 223 -5.97 24.63 -6.15
CA ALA A 223 -6.62 24.13 -7.34
C ALA A 223 -7.45 22.87 -6.99
N TRP A 224 -8.08 22.25 -7.99
CA TRP A 224 -8.68 20.93 -7.88
C TRP A 224 -8.02 19.98 -8.87
N PHE A 225 -8.06 18.68 -8.59
CA PHE A 225 -7.91 17.66 -9.62
C PHE A 225 -9.09 16.69 -9.62
N LEU A 226 -9.29 16.04 -10.76
CA LEU A 226 -10.30 15.05 -11.04
C LEU A 226 -9.62 13.83 -11.66
N VAL A 227 -9.88 12.67 -11.08
CA VAL A 227 -9.69 11.39 -11.78
C VAL A 227 -11.06 10.85 -12.11
N SER A 228 -11.29 10.48 -13.36
CA SER A 228 -12.60 9.97 -13.81
C SER A 228 -12.45 8.81 -14.79
N THR A 229 -13.50 8.01 -14.91
CA THR A 229 -13.49 6.81 -15.76
C THR A 229 -14.12 7.11 -17.12
N PRO A 230 -13.68 6.42 -18.19
CA PRO A 230 -14.42 6.39 -19.44
C PRO A 230 -15.90 6.01 -19.22
N PRO A 231 -16.81 6.52 -20.05
CA PRO A 231 -18.22 6.18 -19.93
C PRO A 231 -18.51 4.73 -20.33
N CYS A 232 -19.41 4.06 -19.61
CA CYS A 232 -19.99 2.77 -20.01
C CYS A 232 -21.49 2.70 -19.77
N THR A 233 -22.09 1.55 -20.12
CA THR A 233 -23.52 1.29 -19.92
C THR A 233 -23.72 0.42 -18.68
N ALA A 234 -24.60 0.86 -17.78
CA ALA A 234 -25.06 0.06 -16.64
C ALA A 234 -26.45 -0.51 -16.94
N MET A 235 -26.59 -1.82 -17.08
CA MET A 235 -27.89 -2.46 -17.30
C MET A 235 -28.74 -2.47 -16.02
N PRO A 236 -30.08 -2.59 -16.14
CA PRO A 236 -30.96 -2.73 -14.97
C PRO A 236 -30.52 -3.86 -14.04
N GLY A 237 -30.24 -3.54 -12.77
CA GLY A 237 -29.81 -4.50 -11.76
C GLY A 237 -28.30 -4.80 -11.74
N ASP A 238 -27.51 -4.22 -12.66
CA ASP A 238 -26.05 -4.34 -12.61
C ASP A 238 -25.50 -3.68 -11.35
N THR A 239 -24.45 -4.31 -10.80
CA THR A 239 -23.58 -3.74 -9.77
C THR A 239 -22.22 -3.50 -10.40
N LEU A 240 -21.87 -2.24 -10.61
CA LEU A 240 -20.59 -1.84 -11.18
C LEU A 240 -19.65 -1.37 -10.06
N ARG A 241 -18.38 -1.78 -10.12
CA ARG A 241 -17.39 -1.48 -9.09
C ARG A 241 -16.49 -0.32 -9.50
N PHE A 242 -16.14 0.52 -8.55
CA PHE A 242 -15.12 1.55 -8.70
C PHE A 242 -14.27 1.55 -7.44
N THR A 243 -13.03 1.09 -7.57
CA THR A 243 -12.13 0.91 -6.44
C THR A 243 -10.98 1.89 -6.54
N ILE A 244 -10.74 2.63 -5.47
CA ILE A 244 -9.67 3.63 -5.37
C ILE A 244 -8.78 3.36 -4.16
N ALA A 245 -7.52 3.76 -4.27
CA ALA A 245 -6.60 3.88 -3.15
C ALA A 245 -6.26 5.35 -2.90
N HIS A 246 -6.42 5.80 -1.66
CA HIS A 246 -5.73 6.99 -1.18
C HIS A 246 -4.40 6.53 -0.60
N VAL A 247 -3.30 7.09 -1.11
CA VAL A 247 -1.93 6.65 -0.81
C VAL A 247 -1.12 7.86 -0.35
N MET A 248 -0.28 7.70 0.66
CA MET A 248 0.72 8.69 1.06
C MET A 248 2.11 8.19 0.71
N GLY A 249 3.05 9.11 0.54
CA GLY A 249 4.46 8.77 0.34
C GLY A 249 5.35 9.71 1.14
N ALA A 250 6.21 9.15 1.98
CA ALA A 250 7.14 9.90 2.80
C ALA A 250 8.38 10.36 2.01
N GLY A 251 8.97 11.48 2.45
CA GLY A 251 10.28 11.92 1.96
C GLY A 251 10.29 12.36 0.50
N PHE A 252 9.17 12.91 0.02
CA PHE A 252 9.02 13.45 -1.32
C PHE A 252 10.00 14.60 -1.58
N HIS A 253 10.13 15.51 -0.61
CA HIS A 253 11.14 16.56 -0.60
C HIS A 253 12.42 16.08 0.12
N VAL A 254 13.51 15.94 -0.64
CA VAL A 254 14.79 15.43 -0.10
C VAL A 254 15.62 16.54 0.55
N ASN A 255 15.89 17.64 -0.18
CA ASN A 255 16.64 18.78 0.38
C ASN A 255 15.80 20.06 0.45
N PRO A 256 15.89 20.84 1.55
CA PRO A 256 15.09 22.04 1.77
C PRO A 256 15.36 23.19 0.81
N LEU A 257 16.41 23.14 0.01
CA LEU A 257 16.80 24.23 -0.88
C LEU A 257 16.59 23.88 -2.35
N ASP A 258 16.11 22.68 -2.67
CA ASP A 258 16.06 22.20 -4.06
C ASP A 258 15.13 23.06 -4.91
N PHE A 259 13.95 23.43 -4.41
CA PHE A 259 13.04 24.31 -5.13
C PHE A 259 13.67 25.68 -5.39
N GLN A 260 14.17 26.34 -4.33
CA GLN A 260 14.80 27.66 -4.45
C GLN A 260 15.99 27.66 -5.43
N GLN A 261 16.77 26.59 -5.47
CA GLN A 261 17.99 26.53 -6.25
C GLN A 261 17.77 26.08 -7.69
N TYR A 262 16.80 25.20 -7.94
CA TYR A 262 16.68 24.48 -9.21
C TYR A 262 15.34 24.65 -9.92
N PHE A 263 14.32 25.21 -9.27
CA PHE A 263 13.05 25.46 -9.92
C PHE A 263 13.15 26.64 -10.90
N ASP A 264 12.71 26.40 -12.13
CA ASP A 264 12.49 27.41 -13.17
C ASP A 264 11.16 27.07 -13.85
N PRO A 265 10.16 27.98 -13.86
CA PRO A 265 8.86 27.71 -14.47
C PRO A 265 8.96 27.36 -15.97
N TYR A 266 10.01 27.80 -16.66
CA TYR A 266 10.25 27.48 -18.08
C TYR A 266 11.18 26.27 -18.28
N ALA A 267 11.76 25.73 -17.21
CA ALA A 267 12.61 24.53 -17.22
C ALA A 267 12.45 23.66 -15.94
N PRO A 268 11.21 23.27 -15.55
CA PRO A 268 10.92 22.65 -14.25
C PRO A 268 11.48 21.22 -14.10
N TYR A 269 11.88 20.56 -15.20
CA TYR A 269 12.46 19.21 -15.17
C TYR A 269 13.67 19.08 -14.24
N THR A 270 14.47 20.14 -14.08
CA THR A 270 15.65 20.11 -13.20
C THR A 270 15.24 19.85 -11.76
N TYR A 271 14.21 20.56 -11.29
CA TYR A 271 13.64 20.37 -9.97
C TYR A 271 12.81 19.09 -9.88
N TYR A 272 11.95 18.81 -10.88
CA TYR A 272 11.10 17.62 -10.89
C TYR A 272 11.88 16.31 -10.72
N ASN A 273 13.08 16.22 -11.31
CA ASN A 273 13.93 15.03 -11.20
C ASN A 273 14.62 14.88 -9.83
N LEU A 274 14.52 15.88 -8.95
CA LEU A 274 14.99 15.81 -7.56
C LEU A 274 13.89 15.36 -6.58
N LEU A 275 12.63 15.39 -7.02
CA LEU A 275 11.51 14.87 -6.25
C LEU A 275 11.58 13.36 -6.14
N ASN A 276 11.31 12.84 -4.94
CA ASN A 276 11.35 11.41 -4.66
C ASN A 276 9.94 10.82 -4.62
N PHE A 277 9.61 9.96 -5.59
CA PHE A 277 8.32 9.27 -5.64
C PHE A 277 8.39 7.82 -5.13
N ASP A 278 9.57 7.34 -4.71
CA ASP A 278 9.79 5.91 -4.46
C ASP A 278 8.83 5.35 -3.39
N ASP A 279 8.62 6.08 -2.30
CA ASP A 279 7.73 5.67 -1.22
C ASP A 279 6.25 5.67 -1.65
N LEU A 280 5.81 6.72 -2.35
CA LEU A 280 4.46 6.80 -2.91
C LEU A 280 4.20 5.67 -3.92
N GLU A 281 5.17 5.39 -4.78
CA GLU A 281 5.12 4.34 -5.79
C GLU A 281 5.09 2.94 -5.15
N GLN A 282 5.86 2.73 -4.09
CA GLN A 282 5.83 1.50 -3.30
C GLN A 282 4.46 1.30 -2.63
N ASN A 283 3.96 2.31 -1.93
CA ASN A 283 2.66 2.23 -1.26
C ASN A 283 1.49 2.05 -2.27
N ALA A 284 1.58 2.63 -3.47
CA ALA A 284 0.62 2.41 -4.54
C ALA A 284 0.65 0.98 -5.10
N ARG A 285 1.86 0.40 -5.23
CA ARG A 285 2.06 -1.00 -5.61
C ARG A 285 1.47 -1.94 -4.58
N ASP A 286 1.75 -1.71 -3.30
CA ASP A 286 1.23 -2.53 -2.20
C ASP A 286 -0.30 -2.44 -2.11
N ALA A 287 -0.85 -1.23 -2.29
CA ALA A 287 -2.30 -1.02 -2.38
C ALA A 287 -2.94 -1.83 -3.52
N TYR A 288 -2.32 -1.85 -4.70
CA TYR A 288 -2.79 -2.65 -5.83
C TYR A 288 -2.67 -4.16 -5.56
N TRP A 289 -1.55 -4.60 -4.98
CA TRP A 289 -1.35 -6.01 -4.67
C TRP A 289 -2.27 -6.54 -3.59
N VAL A 290 -2.69 -5.71 -2.63
CA VAL A 290 -3.72 -6.09 -1.64
C VAL A 290 -5.11 -6.16 -2.29
N PHE A 291 -5.37 -5.28 -3.26
CA PHE A 291 -6.61 -5.29 -4.02
C PHE A 291 -6.75 -6.52 -4.91
N ASP A 292 -5.70 -6.89 -5.66
CA ASP A 292 -5.68 -7.94 -6.68
C ASP A 292 -4.33 -8.68 -6.58
N ASN A 293 -4.32 -9.87 -5.94
CA ASN A 293 -3.09 -10.49 -5.47
C ASN A 293 -2.26 -11.09 -6.64
N PRO A 294 -1.00 -10.69 -6.83
CA PRO A 294 -0.16 -11.29 -7.88
C PRO A 294 0.08 -12.78 -7.67
N GLY A 295 -0.11 -13.57 -8.73
CA GLY A 295 0.12 -15.02 -8.69
C GLY A 295 -1.00 -15.83 -8.03
N TRP A 296 -2.14 -15.19 -7.71
CA TRP A 296 -3.33 -15.85 -7.22
C TRP A 296 -4.40 -15.90 -8.34
N ASP A 297 -4.99 -17.08 -8.53
CA ASP A 297 -6.12 -17.30 -9.43
C ASP A 297 -7.40 -17.36 -8.58
N THR A 298 -8.13 -16.26 -8.57
CA THR A 298 -9.26 -16.00 -7.68
C THR A 298 -10.53 -16.70 -8.15
N ASP A 299 -10.76 -16.77 -9.46
CA ASP A 299 -11.99 -17.31 -10.04
C ASP A 299 -11.83 -18.70 -10.70
N GLY A 300 -10.60 -19.22 -10.75
CA GLY A 300 -10.26 -20.57 -11.18
C GLY A 300 -10.20 -20.73 -12.69
N ASP A 301 -9.86 -19.66 -13.42
CA ASP A 301 -9.79 -19.64 -14.89
C ASP A 301 -8.37 -19.92 -15.45
N ASP A 302 -7.44 -20.32 -14.59
CA ASP A 302 -6.01 -20.53 -14.85
C ASP A 302 -5.22 -19.23 -15.16
N ASN A 303 -5.80 -18.04 -14.95
CA ASN A 303 -5.11 -16.76 -14.97
C ASN A 303 -4.73 -16.35 -13.53
N ALA A 304 -3.44 -16.16 -13.28
CA ALA A 304 -2.92 -15.69 -11.98
C ALA A 304 -2.25 -14.30 -12.10
N GLY A 305 -2.52 -13.60 -13.20
CA GLY A 305 -1.90 -12.34 -13.55
C GLY A 305 -0.58 -12.44 -14.30
N ARG A 306 0.02 -11.28 -14.58
CA ARG A 306 1.25 -11.16 -15.37
C ARG A 306 2.48 -11.51 -14.55
N TYR A 307 3.44 -12.16 -15.21
CA TYR A 307 4.70 -12.56 -14.59
C TYR A 307 5.90 -12.40 -15.52
N VAL A 308 7.08 -12.33 -14.93
CA VAL A 308 8.37 -12.49 -15.59
C VAL A 308 9.08 -13.73 -15.03
N TRP A 309 10.07 -14.24 -15.75
CA TRP A 309 11.02 -15.18 -15.17
C TRP A 309 12.23 -14.41 -14.64
N ASP A 310 12.47 -14.47 -13.33
CA ASP A 310 13.70 -14.00 -12.68
C ASP A 310 14.63 -15.20 -12.46
N CYS A 311 15.81 -15.17 -13.08
CA CYS A 311 16.81 -16.22 -12.99
C CYS A 311 18.09 -15.68 -12.33
N LEU A 312 18.40 -16.16 -11.11
CA LEU A 312 19.64 -15.82 -10.41
C LEU A 312 20.64 -16.99 -10.51
N CYS A 313 21.41 -17.02 -11.58
CA CYS A 313 22.28 -18.15 -11.92
C CYS A 313 23.75 -17.74 -11.75
N GLY A 314 24.46 -18.34 -10.78
CA GLY A 314 25.88 -18.05 -10.56
C GLY A 314 26.18 -16.61 -10.10
N GLY A 315 25.19 -15.93 -9.53
CA GLY A 315 25.30 -14.52 -9.09
C GLY A 315 24.95 -13.50 -10.17
N GLU A 316 24.58 -13.94 -11.37
CA GLU A 316 24.06 -13.09 -12.45
C GLU A 316 22.54 -13.22 -12.54
N ARG A 317 21.84 -12.09 -12.62
CA ARG A 317 20.39 -12.01 -12.82
C ARG A 317 20.09 -11.93 -14.32
N ILE A 318 19.25 -12.84 -14.81
CA ILE A 318 18.81 -12.92 -16.20
C ILE A 318 17.28 -12.92 -16.21
N CYS A 319 16.68 -12.07 -17.03
CA CYS A 319 15.24 -11.86 -17.07
C CYS A 319 14.66 -12.38 -18.40
N PHE A 320 13.54 -13.09 -18.33
CA PHE A 320 12.75 -13.44 -19.52
C PHE A 320 11.33 -12.87 -19.36
N PRO A 321 10.83 -12.11 -20.36
CA PRO A 321 9.48 -11.55 -20.31
C PRO A 321 8.43 -12.65 -20.42
N GLU A 322 7.19 -12.27 -20.13
CA GLU A 322 6.02 -13.14 -20.31
C GLU A 322 5.96 -13.70 -21.74
N GLY A 323 5.72 -15.01 -21.86
CA GLY A 323 5.70 -15.72 -23.15
C GLY A 323 7.07 -16.24 -23.62
N GLU A 324 8.17 -15.82 -22.99
CA GLU A 324 9.47 -16.46 -23.16
C GLU A 324 9.69 -17.52 -22.08
N THR A 325 10.26 -18.67 -22.47
CA THR A 325 10.65 -19.74 -21.54
C THR A 325 12.16 -19.75 -21.37
N PRO A 326 12.67 -19.69 -20.12
CA PRO A 326 14.09 -19.88 -19.86
C PRO A 326 14.58 -21.19 -20.46
N PRO A 327 15.77 -21.24 -21.08
CA PRO A 327 16.37 -22.49 -21.52
C PRO A 327 16.46 -23.51 -20.39
N ASP A 328 16.31 -24.81 -20.69
CA ASP A 328 16.38 -25.91 -19.71
C ASP A 328 17.63 -25.86 -18.80
N SER A 329 18.74 -25.31 -19.30
CA SER A 329 19.98 -25.14 -18.53
C SER A 329 19.89 -24.11 -17.39
N LEU A 330 18.90 -23.21 -17.42
CA LEU A 330 18.68 -22.16 -16.43
C LEU A 330 17.44 -22.41 -15.56
N THR A 331 16.53 -23.30 -15.96
CA THR A 331 15.25 -23.52 -15.24
C THR A 331 15.42 -23.83 -13.74
N GLY A 332 16.53 -24.49 -13.34
CA GLY A 332 16.81 -24.78 -11.94
C GLY A 332 17.18 -23.58 -11.06
N CYS A 333 17.44 -22.41 -11.66
CA CYS A 333 17.73 -21.15 -10.96
C CYS A 333 16.74 -20.02 -11.32
N CYS A 334 15.64 -20.36 -12.01
CA CYS A 334 14.60 -19.42 -12.41
C CYS A 334 13.33 -19.66 -11.60
N HIS A 335 12.61 -18.58 -11.25
CA HIS A 335 11.24 -18.66 -10.78
C HIS A 335 10.36 -17.65 -11.52
N LYS A 336 9.06 -17.93 -11.54
CA LYS A 336 8.09 -16.90 -11.95
C LYS A 336 8.00 -15.85 -10.86
N GLU A 337 7.97 -14.60 -11.26
CA GLU A 337 7.73 -13.45 -10.41
C GLU A 337 6.48 -12.76 -10.95
N TYR A 338 5.35 -12.96 -10.28
CA TYR A 338 4.10 -12.29 -10.62
C TYR A 338 4.16 -10.84 -10.10
N PHE A 339 3.66 -9.91 -10.91
CA PHE A 339 3.68 -8.48 -10.57
C PHE A 339 2.33 -7.79 -10.78
N THR A 340 1.36 -8.47 -11.41
CA THR A 340 -0.06 -8.09 -11.41
C THR A 340 -0.92 -9.27 -10.99
N GLY A 341 -2.12 -9.01 -10.47
CA GLY A 341 -3.12 -10.05 -10.23
C GLY A 341 -3.94 -10.40 -11.48
N ASP A 342 -4.98 -11.21 -11.29
CA ASP A 342 -5.82 -11.79 -12.34
C ASP A 342 -6.94 -10.85 -12.81
N GLY A 343 -7.13 -9.72 -12.13
CA GLY A 343 -8.16 -8.72 -12.39
C GLY A 343 -9.45 -8.93 -11.60
N VAL A 344 -9.48 -9.90 -10.68
CA VAL A 344 -10.59 -10.17 -9.76
C VAL A 344 -10.19 -9.73 -8.35
N PRO A 345 -10.92 -8.78 -7.73
CA PRO A 345 -10.53 -8.25 -6.44
C PRO A 345 -10.49 -9.30 -5.30
N ASP A 346 -9.35 -9.40 -4.63
CA ASP A 346 -9.13 -10.26 -3.46
C ASP A 346 -9.37 -9.54 -2.12
N PHE A 347 -8.91 -8.29 -2.03
CA PHE A 347 -8.83 -7.51 -0.77
C PHE A 347 -8.09 -8.28 0.36
N ARG A 348 -6.98 -8.96 0.03
CA ARG A 348 -6.20 -9.76 0.99
C ARG A 348 -4.79 -9.21 1.14
N THR A 349 -4.37 -9.10 2.38
CA THR A 349 -2.99 -8.77 2.76
C THR A 349 -2.15 -10.02 2.95
N ALA A 350 -0.90 -9.84 3.42
CA ALA A 350 -0.12 -10.95 3.93
C ALA A 350 -0.95 -11.80 4.89
N ALA A 351 -0.88 -13.11 4.69
CA ALA A 351 -1.56 -14.08 5.53
C ALA A 351 -0.60 -14.57 6.61
N PRO A 352 -1.08 -14.93 7.81
CA PRO A 352 -0.24 -15.65 8.75
C PRO A 352 0.29 -16.95 8.09
N PRO A 353 1.46 -17.45 8.50
CA PRO A 353 2.03 -18.67 7.95
C PRO A 353 1.03 -19.83 8.00
N SER A 354 1.14 -20.77 7.05
CA SER A 354 0.25 -21.94 6.98
C SER A 354 0.09 -22.61 8.36
N PRO A 355 -1.13 -22.80 8.88
CA PRO A 355 -1.32 -23.41 10.19
C PRO A 355 -0.89 -24.88 10.18
N PRO A 356 -0.26 -25.39 11.26
CA PRO A 356 0.18 -26.76 11.29
C PRO A 356 -0.99 -27.73 11.44
N ILE A 357 -0.84 -28.96 10.94
CA ILE A 357 -1.77 -30.05 11.23
C ILE A 357 -1.44 -30.61 12.61
N VAL A 358 -2.38 -30.48 13.55
CA VAL A 358 -2.20 -30.91 14.94
C VAL A 358 -2.79 -32.29 15.16
N HIS A 359 -1.96 -33.19 15.69
CA HIS A 359 -2.36 -34.50 16.17
C HIS A 359 -2.43 -34.51 17.69
N THR A 360 -3.53 -35.03 18.23
CA THR A 360 -3.76 -35.10 19.67
C THR A 360 -3.74 -36.53 20.16
N THR A 361 -2.95 -36.81 21.19
CA THR A 361 -2.99 -38.09 21.92
C THR A 361 -3.51 -37.86 23.33
N ALA A 362 -4.64 -38.46 23.67
CA ALA A 362 -5.25 -38.32 24.99
C ALA A 362 -4.85 -39.47 25.93
N GLU A 363 -4.47 -39.11 27.14
CA GLU A 363 -4.15 -40.00 28.25
C GLU A 363 -4.94 -39.57 29.52
N PHE A 364 -4.90 -40.37 30.59
CA PHE A 364 -5.61 -40.03 31.82
C PHE A 364 -5.07 -38.72 32.42
N GLY A 365 -5.88 -37.67 32.38
CA GLY A 365 -5.56 -36.34 32.91
C GLY A 365 -4.52 -35.57 32.10
N LYS A 366 -4.24 -35.98 30.86
CA LYS A 366 -3.19 -35.42 30.02
C LYS A 366 -3.58 -35.49 28.54
N VAL A 367 -3.23 -34.45 27.79
CA VAL A 367 -3.28 -34.47 26.32
C VAL A 367 -1.92 -34.03 25.78
N THR A 368 -1.38 -34.80 24.85
CA THR A 368 -0.16 -34.44 24.10
C THR A 368 -0.58 -33.92 22.73
N LEU A 369 -0.17 -32.69 22.42
CA LEU A 369 -0.31 -32.08 21.10
C LEU A 369 1.00 -32.28 20.34
N ARG A 370 0.94 -32.78 19.11
CA ARG A 370 2.08 -32.92 18.21
C ARG A 370 1.76 -32.33 16.85
N TRP A 371 2.75 -31.71 16.22
CA TRP A 371 2.61 -31.21 14.86
C TRP A 371 3.96 -31.15 14.15
N ASN A 372 3.90 -31.28 12.83
CA ASN A 372 5.03 -30.99 11.96
C ASN A 372 4.95 -29.54 11.46
N GLY A 373 6.00 -28.77 11.73
CA GLY A 373 6.10 -27.35 11.42
C GLY A 373 6.62 -27.01 10.03
N LYS A 374 6.98 -28.00 9.19
CA LYS A 374 7.72 -27.73 7.94
C LYS A 374 7.01 -26.72 7.05
N GLU A 375 5.74 -26.99 6.72
CA GLU A 375 4.93 -26.10 5.87
C GLU A 375 4.71 -24.72 6.52
N SER A 376 4.52 -24.67 7.84
CA SER A 376 4.38 -23.42 8.59
C SER A 376 5.66 -22.59 8.54
N GLU A 377 6.79 -23.21 8.82
CA GLU A 377 8.12 -22.59 8.89
C GLU A 377 8.76 -22.34 7.54
N SER A 378 8.22 -22.87 6.45
CA SER A 378 8.65 -22.56 5.08
C SER A 378 7.61 -21.76 4.31
N SER A 379 6.54 -21.32 4.96
CA SER A 379 5.47 -20.53 4.34
C SER A 379 6.06 -19.19 3.88
N VAL A 380 6.11 -18.99 2.57
CA VAL A 380 6.48 -17.71 1.97
C VAL A 380 5.20 -16.92 1.77
N ASP A 381 5.21 -15.69 2.25
CA ASP A 381 4.12 -14.76 2.03
C ASP A 381 4.16 -14.20 0.60
N PHE A 382 3.02 -14.25 -0.09
CA PHE A 382 2.97 -13.88 -1.51
C PHE A 382 3.23 -12.39 -1.74
N LEU A 383 2.93 -11.54 -0.75
CA LEU A 383 3.04 -10.09 -0.84
C LEU A 383 4.46 -9.63 -0.54
N THR A 384 5.07 -10.12 0.54
CA THR A 384 6.43 -9.75 0.93
C THR A 384 7.51 -10.60 0.24
N GLY A 385 7.14 -11.75 -0.35
CA GLY A 385 8.08 -12.73 -0.91
C GLY A 385 8.98 -13.38 0.14
N GLY A 386 8.77 -13.07 1.42
CA GLY A 386 9.57 -13.51 2.55
C GLY A 386 8.90 -14.60 3.35
N ASN A 387 9.70 -15.38 4.07
CA ASN A 387 9.19 -16.28 5.10
C ASN A 387 8.76 -15.47 6.31
N ASN A 388 7.47 -15.47 6.61
CA ASN A 388 6.88 -14.68 7.69
C ASN A 388 6.59 -15.52 8.94
N PHE A 389 7.23 -16.68 9.11
CA PHE A 389 7.06 -17.47 10.32
C PHE A 389 7.85 -16.89 11.49
N GLU A 390 7.14 -16.56 12.56
CA GLU A 390 7.71 -16.08 13.82
C GLU A 390 7.66 -17.14 14.92
N GLY A 391 6.56 -17.90 14.98
CA GLY A 391 6.38 -18.81 16.11
C GLY A 391 5.05 -19.55 16.15
N TYR A 392 4.80 -20.21 17.28
CA TYR A 392 3.56 -20.94 17.56
C TYR A 392 2.88 -20.43 18.83
N LYS A 393 1.56 -20.45 18.86
CA LYS A 393 0.76 -20.26 20.08
C LYS A 393 -0.16 -21.45 20.28
N VAL A 394 -0.21 -21.97 21.50
CA VAL A 394 -1.13 -23.05 21.90
C VAL A 394 -2.21 -22.49 22.79
N TYR A 395 -3.47 -22.79 22.45
CA TYR A 395 -4.64 -22.40 23.21
C TYR A 395 -5.45 -23.61 23.67
N ILE A 396 -6.21 -23.42 24.74
CA ILE A 396 -7.21 -24.38 25.23
C ILE A 396 -8.55 -23.70 25.44
N GLY A 397 -9.64 -24.37 25.07
CA GLY A 397 -11.02 -23.99 25.39
C GLY A 397 -11.78 -25.14 26.05
N GLU A 398 -12.74 -24.83 26.94
CA GLU A 398 -13.68 -25.84 27.47
C GLU A 398 -14.88 -26.05 26.54
N GLU A 399 -15.16 -25.12 25.64
CA GLU A 399 -16.21 -25.21 24.61
C GLU A 399 -15.63 -24.89 23.22
N ASP A 400 -16.33 -25.32 22.18
CA ASP A 400 -16.01 -25.02 20.78
C ASP A 400 -16.49 -23.61 20.40
N ARG A 401 -15.95 -22.60 21.09
CA ARG A 401 -16.25 -21.18 20.87
C ARG A 401 -14.95 -20.38 20.89
N LEU A 402 -14.76 -19.54 19.88
CA LEU A 402 -13.57 -18.70 19.77
C LEU A 402 -13.30 -17.83 21.00
N THR A 403 -14.34 -17.40 21.71
CA THR A 403 -14.23 -16.58 22.93
C THR A 403 -13.69 -17.31 24.15
N ASP A 404 -13.67 -18.65 24.12
CA ASP A 404 -13.39 -19.48 25.29
C ASP A 404 -11.94 -19.97 25.31
N PHE A 405 -11.21 -19.75 24.21
CA PHE A 405 -9.80 -20.11 24.10
C PHE A 405 -8.93 -19.18 24.94
N VAL A 406 -8.11 -19.77 25.81
CA VAL A 406 -7.07 -19.08 26.57
C VAL A 406 -5.69 -19.56 26.14
N LEU A 407 -4.73 -18.63 26.10
CA LEU A 407 -3.35 -18.93 25.74
C LEU A 407 -2.66 -19.76 26.83
N LEU A 408 -2.07 -20.89 26.45
CA LEU A 408 -1.28 -21.75 27.34
C LEU A 408 0.23 -21.53 27.20
N CYS A 409 0.72 -21.46 25.96
CA CYS A 409 2.15 -21.42 25.68
C CYS A 409 2.44 -20.77 24.33
N THR A 410 3.64 -20.22 24.19
CA THR A 410 4.17 -19.63 22.97
C THR A 410 5.56 -20.17 22.67
N TYR A 411 5.89 -20.26 21.39
CA TYR A 411 7.24 -20.31 20.86
C TYR A 411 7.37 -19.09 19.94
N ASP A 412 8.47 -18.37 20.03
CA ASP A 412 8.71 -17.09 19.35
C ASP A 412 10.21 -16.93 19.16
N ARG A 413 10.68 -16.33 18.06
CA ARG A 413 12.13 -16.11 17.91
C ARG A 413 12.57 -15.01 18.88
N ASP A 414 13.86 -14.92 19.12
CA ASP A 414 14.43 -13.85 19.95
C ASP A 414 14.83 -12.67 19.05
N ASP A 415 13.91 -11.75 18.81
CA ASP A 415 14.10 -10.59 17.97
C ASP A 415 13.44 -9.32 18.55
N TYR A 416 13.86 -8.16 18.03
CA TYR A 416 13.52 -6.86 18.60
C TYR A 416 13.28 -5.81 17.53
N LYS A 417 12.19 -5.05 17.68
CA LYS A 417 11.98 -3.80 16.95
C LYS A 417 12.93 -2.73 17.49
N VAL A 418 13.61 -2.02 16.59
CA VAL A 418 14.60 -1.00 16.95
C VAL A 418 13.99 0.39 16.79
N TYR A 419 14.03 1.16 17.86
CA TYR A 419 13.56 2.54 17.88
C TYR A 419 14.73 3.49 18.11
N GLN A 420 14.78 4.59 17.36
CA GLN A 420 15.76 5.66 17.51
C GLN A 420 15.09 6.95 18.00
N TYR A 421 15.74 7.64 18.92
CA TYR A 421 15.24 8.94 19.38
C TYR A 421 15.52 10.03 18.35
N ASN A 422 14.47 10.74 17.95
CA ASN A 422 14.55 11.93 17.11
C ASN A 422 14.51 13.18 17.98
N SER A 423 15.64 13.86 18.11
CA SER A 423 15.76 15.06 18.95
C SER A 423 15.00 16.26 18.41
N THR A 424 14.70 16.28 17.11
CA THR A 424 13.97 17.39 16.48
C THR A 424 12.47 17.26 16.73
N LEU A 425 11.95 16.04 16.69
CA LEU A 425 10.53 15.73 16.91
C LEU A 425 10.21 15.37 18.37
N GLU A 426 11.23 15.23 19.22
CA GLU A 426 11.11 14.81 20.62
C GLU A 426 10.34 13.48 20.81
N LEU A 427 10.50 12.55 19.86
CA LEU A 427 9.81 11.26 19.85
C LEU A 427 10.72 10.11 19.41
N TRP A 428 10.26 8.88 19.65
CA TRP A 428 10.94 7.66 19.24
C TRP A 428 10.35 7.11 17.94
N GLU A 429 11.21 6.91 16.95
CA GLU A 429 10.82 6.42 15.62
C GLU A 429 11.31 4.99 15.44
N GLY A 430 10.46 4.11 14.92
CA GLY A 430 10.91 2.78 14.48
C GLY A 430 11.82 2.94 13.27
N ILE A 431 13.03 2.36 13.30
CA ILE A 431 14.02 2.53 12.23
C ILE A 431 14.33 1.23 11.47
N ALA A 432 13.73 0.12 11.87
CA ALA A 432 13.91 -1.17 11.22
C ALA A 432 12.76 -2.14 11.55
N THR A 433 12.59 -3.15 10.70
CA THR A 433 11.87 -4.38 11.04
C THR A 433 12.55 -5.10 12.21
N ALA A 434 11.84 -6.02 12.85
CA ALA A 434 12.39 -6.75 13.98
C ALA A 434 13.68 -7.50 13.60
N ALA A 435 14.73 -7.28 14.38
CA ALA A 435 16.06 -7.80 14.10
C ALA A 435 16.39 -8.97 15.06
N PRO A 436 16.83 -10.14 14.55
CA PRO A 436 17.28 -11.24 15.39
C PRO A 436 18.40 -10.83 16.33
N THR A 437 18.39 -11.37 17.54
CA THR A 437 19.38 -11.06 18.58
C THR A 437 20.83 -11.26 18.11
N ASP A 438 21.11 -12.28 17.30
CA ASP A 438 22.46 -12.54 16.78
C ASP A 438 22.93 -11.48 15.77
N SER A 439 22.00 -10.93 14.99
CA SER A 439 22.29 -9.80 14.10
C SER A 439 22.60 -8.53 14.91
N LEU A 440 21.83 -8.27 15.97
CA LEU A 440 22.09 -7.14 16.87
C LEU A 440 23.45 -7.26 17.59
N LYS A 441 23.82 -8.47 18.03
CA LYS A 441 25.17 -8.74 18.56
C LYS A 441 26.26 -8.54 17.53
N SER A 442 26.01 -8.86 16.27
CA SER A 442 26.96 -8.60 15.19
C SER A 442 27.16 -7.10 14.96
N LEU A 443 26.12 -6.28 15.12
CA LEU A 443 26.22 -4.82 15.01
C LEU A 443 26.86 -4.15 16.23
N TYR A 444 26.46 -4.53 17.44
CA TYR A 444 26.77 -3.78 18.67
C TYR A 444 27.78 -4.49 19.59
N GLY A 445 28.21 -5.70 19.24
CA GLY A 445 29.20 -6.48 19.96
C GLY A 445 28.63 -7.80 20.51
N THR A 446 29.49 -8.80 20.65
CA THR A 446 29.10 -10.17 21.04
C THR A 446 28.40 -10.26 22.40
N ASP A 447 28.71 -9.33 23.31
CA ASP A 447 28.15 -9.28 24.67
C ASP A 447 26.91 -8.38 24.76
N PHE A 448 26.43 -7.84 23.62
CA PHE A 448 25.24 -7.01 23.58
C PHE A 448 23.99 -7.82 23.90
N ASP A 449 23.17 -7.28 24.80
CA ASP A 449 21.90 -7.86 25.23
C ASP A 449 20.79 -6.81 25.06
N PRO A 450 19.95 -6.92 24.00
CA PRO A 450 18.89 -5.96 23.74
C PRO A 450 17.84 -5.89 24.85
N SER A 451 17.67 -6.97 25.64
CA SER A 451 16.69 -7.01 26.74
C SER A 451 17.00 -5.99 27.84
N GLN A 452 18.25 -5.55 27.95
CA GLN A 452 18.68 -4.52 28.91
C GLN A 452 18.20 -3.12 28.51
N TYR A 453 17.93 -2.90 27.22
CA TYR A 453 17.60 -1.60 26.63
C TYR A 453 16.19 -1.61 26.03
N ASN A 454 15.24 -2.28 26.69
CA ASN A 454 13.95 -2.62 26.10
C ASN A 454 12.85 -1.56 26.22
N GLN A 455 13.20 -0.35 26.67
CA GLN A 455 12.25 0.71 26.93
C GLN A 455 12.90 2.10 26.78
N PRO A 456 12.12 3.14 26.41
CA PRO A 456 12.60 4.51 26.24
C PRO A 456 13.39 5.09 27.43
N SER A 457 13.07 4.63 28.65
CA SER A 457 13.67 5.13 29.89
C SER A 457 15.08 4.58 30.16
N ASN A 458 15.52 3.55 29.43
CA ASN A 458 16.87 2.99 29.52
C ASN A 458 17.47 2.74 28.13
N PRO A 459 17.78 3.81 27.37
CA PRO A 459 18.23 3.66 26.00
C PRO A 459 19.70 3.24 25.91
N PHE A 460 20.02 2.48 24.87
CA PHE A 460 21.38 2.22 24.42
C PHE A 460 21.94 3.45 23.70
N CYS A 461 23.16 3.85 24.02
CA CYS A 461 23.86 4.94 23.34
C CYS A 461 24.91 4.34 22.40
N THR A 462 24.76 4.58 21.10
CA THR A 462 25.72 4.12 20.09
C THR A 462 26.99 4.97 20.12
N SER A 463 28.06 4.48 19.50
CA SER A 463 29.35 5.19 19.43
C SER A 463 29.29 6.51 18.65
N ASP A 464 28.33 6.66 17.74
CA ASP A 464 28.03 7.89 17.00
C ASP A 464 27.04 8.83 17.73
N GLY A 465 26.66 8.51 18.97
CA GLY A 465 25.87 9.38 19.84
C GLY A 465 24.35 9.31 19.63
N LYS A 466 23.85 8.28 18.95
CA LYS A 466 22.41 8.04 18.80
C LYS A 466 21.87 7.26 20.00
N TYR A 467 20.61 7.50 20.33
CA TYR A 467 19.90 6.78 21.39
C TYR A 467 18.93 5.79 20.76
N LEU A 468 19.03 4.53 21.18
CA LEU A 468 18.21 3.41 20.71
C LEU A 468 17.49 2.73 21.87
N TYR A 469 16.29 2.20 21.65
CA TYR A 469 15.73 1.14 22.50
C TYR A 469 15.18 -0.01 21.65
N PHE A 470 15.06 -1.19 22.26
CA PHE A 470 14.77 -2.45 21.59
C PHE A 470 13.50 -3.08 22.16
N ALA A 471 12.35 -2.86 21.53
CA ALA A 471 11.12 -3.51 21.98
C ALA A 471 11.14 -4.98 21.57
N PRO A 472 10.89 -5.94 22.48
CA PRO A 472 10.77 -7.34 22.09
C PRO A 472 9.63 -7.50 21.08
N GLN A 473 9.88 -8.26 20.03
CA GLN A 473 8.85 -8.72 19.13
C GLN A 473 8.15 -9.90 19.80
N GLY A 474 6.83 -9.81 19.98
CA GLY A 474 6.07 -10.85 20.67
C GLY A 474 6.53 -11.13 22.12
N TRP A 475 6.77 -12.39 22.44
CA TRP A 475 7.14 -12.91 23.75
C TRP A 475 8.62 -13.30 23.88
N ASN A 476 9.37 -13.40 22.78
CA ASN A 476 10.77 -13.89 22.78
C ASN A 476 10.95 -15.18 23.61
N GLU A 477 10.14 -16.19 23.31
CA GLU A 477 10.19 -17.53 23.93
C GLU A 477 10.78 -18.54 22.96
N SER A 478 12.10 -18.50 22.78
CA SER A 478 12.81 -19.31 21.79
C SER A 478 13.25 -20.69 22.29
N ASN A 479 13.14 -20.98 23.60
CA ASN A 479 13.73 -22.16 24.20
C ASN A 479 12.92 -23.45 23.97
N LEU A 480 13.26 -24.15 22.89
CA LEU A 480 12.66 -25.43 22.50
C LEU A 480 13.18 -26.66 23.26
N THR A 481 14.00 -26.50 24.31
CA THR A 481 14.51 -27.62 25.12
C THR A 481 13.66 -27.88 26.38
N ASN A 482 12.85 -26.91 26.78
CA ASN A 482 12.02 -27.00 27.97
C ASN A 482 10.76 -27.84 27.71
N ARG A 483 10.72 -29.07 28.24
CA ARG A 483 9.59 -29.99 28.07
C ARG A 483 8.27 -29.55 28.71
N LEU A 484 8.28 -28.48 29.52
CA LEU A 484 7.05 -27.85 30.06
C LEU A 484 6.44 -26.81 29.12
N LYS A 485 7.14 -26.49 28.02
CA LYS A 485 6.72 -25.57 26.96
C LYS A 485 6.70 -26.32 25.63
N ILE A 486 6.43 -25.59 24.55
CA ILE A 486 6.60 -26.10 23.19
C ILE A 486 8.07 -26.51 23.02
N HIS A 487 8.32 -27.73 22.57
CA HIS A 487 9.67 -28.26 22.43
C HIS A 487 9.79 -29.18 21.21
N LYS A 488 11.03 -29.37 20.72
CA LYS A 488 11.31 -30.32 19.64
C LYS A 488 11.20 -31.76 20.15
N VAL A 489 10.55 -32.63 19.40
CA VAL A 489 10.51 -34.07 19.67
C VAL A 489 11.89 -34.70 19.45
N TYR A 490 12.58 -34.24 18.40
CA TYR A 490 13.92 -34.68 17.99
C TYR A 490 14.89 -33.49 18.03
N PRO A 491 15.35 -33.06 19.21
CA PRO A 491 16.21 -31.87 19.35
C PRO A 491 17.58 -32.00 18.67
N GLU A 492 18.00 -33.23 18.36
CA GLU A 492 19.24 -33.54 17.64
C GLU A 492 19.11 -33.53 16.10
N ALA A 493 17.88 -33.50 15.57
CA ALA A 493 17.65 -33.49 14.13
C ALA A 493 18.12 -32.16 13.50
N SER A 494 18.52 -32.19 12.24
CA SER A 494 19.02 -31.04 11.49
C SER A 494 18.07 -30.68 10.34
N PRO A 495 17.84 -29.39 10.03
CA PRO A 495 17.03 -29.01 8.87
C PRO A 495 17.71 -29.38 7.54
N ASP A 496 19.03 -29.53 7.54
CA ASP A 496 19.83 -29.82 6.34
C ASP A 496 19.76 -31.31 5.91
N ASP A 497 19.31 -32.20 6.80
CA ASP A 497 19.16 -33.63 6.49
C ASP A 497 17.74 -33.95 6.06
N ALA A 498 17.42 -33.66 4.80
CA ALA A 498 16.09 -33.88 4.25
C ALA A 498 15.62 -35.35 4.26
N ALA A 499 16.54 -36.31 4.45
CA ALA A 499 16.24 -37.73 4.53
C ALA A 499 15.90 -38.21 5.96
N ASP A 500 16.16 -37.38 6.99
CA ASP A 500 15.81 -37.71 8.37
C ASP A 500 14.32 -37.45 8.63
N VAL A 501 13.53 -38.51 8.41
CA VAL A 501 12.07 -38.48 8.51
C VAL A 501 11.52 -39.41 9.59
N THR A 502 10.30 -39.12 10.06
CA THR A 502 9.49 -40.00 10.88
C THR A 502 9.04 -41.22 10.07
N GLU A 503 8.45 -42.21 10.73
CA GLU A 503 7.87 -43.39 10.03
C GLU A 503 6.76 -43.00 9.05
N GLU A 504 6.13 -41.85 9.27
CA GLU A 504 5.05 -41.29 8.46
C GLU A 504 5.59 -40.41 7.31
N GLY A 505 6.91 -40.23 7.21
CA GLY A 505 7.57 -39.47 6.15
C GLY A 505 7.73 -37.97 6.41
N TYR A 506 7.39 -37.49 7.61
CA TYR A 506 7.58 -36.09 8.00
C TYR A 506 9.02 -35.82 8.46
N GLN A 507 9.62 -34.68 8.10
CA GLN A 507 10.99 -34.37 8.54
C GLN A 507 11.06 -34.16 10.04
N ARG A 508 11.96 -34.89 10.72
CA ARG A 508 12.06 -34.91 12.18
C ARG A 508 12.44 -33.57 12.79
N TYR A 509 13.26 -32.79 12.07
CA TYR A 509 13.64 -31.45 12.51
C TYR A 509 12.42 -30.60 12.83
N TYR A 510 11.33 -30.72 12.07
CA TYR A 510 10.13 -29.91 12.22
C TYR A 510 9.09 -30.50 13.19
N GLU A 511 9.41 -31.53 13.95
CA GLU A 511 8.46 -32.14 14.90
C GLU A 511 8.47 -31.43 16.25
N TYR A 512 7.30 -30.89 16.62
CA TYR A 512 7.06 -30.21 17.89
C TYR A 512 6.08 -30.97 18.77
N GLU A 513 6.22 -30.79 20.08
CA GLU A 513 5.33 -31.33 21.08
C GLU A 513 5.00 -30.27 22.15
N TYR A 514 3.76 -30.31 22.63
CA TYR A 514 3.34 -29.65 23.86
C TYR A 514 2.42 -30.56 24.67
N VAL A 515 2.72 -30.71 25.96
CA VAL A 515 1.98 -31.56 26.87
C VAL A 515 1.12 -30.70 27.80
N VAL A 516 -0.18 -30.92 27.77
CA VAL A 516 -1.13 -30.32 28.71
C VAL A 516 -1.52 -31.38 29.73
N ASP A 517 -1.20 -31.13 31.00
CA ASP A 517 -1.48 -32.03 32.12
C ASP A 517 -2.56 -31.47 33.06
N ASN A 518 -2.87 -32.23 34.12
CA ASN A 518 -3.85 -31.85 35.14
C ASN A 518 -5.27 -31.59 34.61
N LEU A 519 -5.64 -32.23 33.49
CA LEU A 519 -6.96 -32.11 32.88
C LEU A 519 -7.99 -33.00 33.59
N GLN A 520 -9.24 -32.57 33.65
CA GLN A 520 -10.33 -33.40 34.18
C GLN A 520 -10.81 -34.39 33.12
N PRO A 521 -10.67 -35.72 33.31
CA PRO A 521 -11.02 -36.69 32.26
C PRO A 521 -12.51 -36.72 31.88
N SER A 522 -13.38 -36.12 32.69
CA SER A 522 -14.83 -36.08 32.49
C SER A 522 -15.32 -34.89 31.66
N LYS A 523 -14.42 -34.02 31.20
CA LYS A 523 -14.77 -32.83 30.40
C LYS A 523 -14.14 -32.90 29.00
N PRO A 524 -14.83 -32.41 27.97
CA PRO A 524 -14.19 -32.13 26.69
C PRO A 524 -13.22 -30.96 26.83
N TYR A 525 -12.16 -30.98 26.05
CA TYR A 525 -11.22 -29.87 25.88
C TYR A 525 -10.94 -29.71 24.39
N TYR A 526 -10.85 -28.45 23.97
CA TYR A 526 -10.55 -28.06 22.60
C TYR A 526 -9.19 -27.39 22.58
N PHE A 527 -8.37 -27.72 21.60
CA PHE A 527 -7.02 -27.17 21.47
C PHE A 527 -6.87 -26.53 20.10
N ALA A 528 -6.15 -25.41 20.07
CA ALA A 528 -5.75 -24.76 18.83
C ALA A 528 -4.25 -24.49 18.88
N VAL A 529 -3.55 -24.77 17.79
CA VAL A 529 -2.17 -24.35 17.58
C VAL A 529 -2.17 -23.40 16.39
N THR A 530 -1.74 -22.17 16.60
CA THR A 530 -1.69 -21.14 15.57
C THR A 530 -0.25 -20.76 15.30
N THR A 531 0.03 -20.34 14.08
CA THR A 531 1.28 -19.67 13.70
C THR A 531 1.23 -18.19 14.06
N VAL A 532 2.40 -17.56 14.14
CA VAL A 532 2.58 -16.13 14.39
C VAL A 532 3.43 -15.56 13.27
N SER A 533 3.14 -14.32 12.86
CA SER A 533 3.92 -13.54 11.90
C SER A 533 4.62 -12.38 12.62
N PRO A 534 5.83 -11.94 12.17
CA PRO A 534 6.54 -10.82 12.77
C PRO A 534 5.81 -9.47 12.61
N GLY A 535 4.76 -9.42 11.76
CA GLY A 535 3.84 -8.27 11.62
C GLY A 535 4.30 -7.23 10.61
#